data_AF-A0A2S9RR51-F1
#
_entry.id   AF-A0A2S9RR51-F1
#
_cell.length_a   1.000
_cell.length_b   1.000
_cell.length_c   1.000
_cell.angle_alpha   90.00
_cell.angle_beta   90.00
_cell.angle_gamma   90.00
#
_symmetry.space_group_name_H-M   'P 1'
#
loop_
_entity.id
_entity.type
_entity.pdbx_description
1 polymer ?
#
loop_
_entity_poly.entity_id
_entity_poly.type
_entity_poly.pdbx_seq_one_letter_code
_entity_poly.pdbx_strand_id
1 'polypeptide(L)'
;MKQHKLTPYALLMITAGMSVTGYALAEEQLGTINVYTELDSSTKANHSEKKTAKIIQQELIQNNRDLVRYSPDVGVVDQGRHQKGFAIRGVEDNRVGISIDGVALPDSEENSLYKRYGNLNTSRQSIDPELARTIDIAKGADSFNQGSGNIGGG
;
A
#
# COMPACT_ATOMS: atom_id res chain seq x y z
N MET A 1 -11.35 -90.34 -16.50
CA MET A 1 -10.04 -90.11 -17.17
C MET A 1 -10.26 -89.75 -18.62
N LYS A 2 -10.00 -88.49 -19.03
CA LYS A 2 -9.46 -88.15 -20.35
C LYS A 2 -9.04 -86.68 -20.34
N GLN A 3 -7.75 -86.44 -20.52
CA GLN A 3 -7.18 -85.11 -20.67
C GLN A 3 -7.17 -84.73 -22.15
N HIS A 4 -7.60 -83.51 -22.46
CA HIS A 4 -7.43 -82.91 -23.78
C HIS A 4 -6.30 -81.87 -23.71
N LYS A 5 -5.18 -82.19 -24.37
CA LYS A 5 -4.06 -81.28 -24.58
C LYS A 5 -4.42 -80.32 -25.71
N LEU A 6 -4.40 -79.02 -25.46
CA LEU A 6 -4.55 -77.97 -26.48
C LEU A 6 -3.17 -77.46 -26.91
N THR A 7 -2.97 -77.44 -28.22
CA THR A 7 -1.75 -77.14 -28.98
C THR A 7 -1.40 -75.64 -29.01
N PRO A 8 -0.12 -75.25 -29.27
CA PRO A 8 0.44 -73.93 -28.93
C PRO A 8 0.10 -72.80 -29.92
N TYR A 9 -0.72 -73.05 -30.93
CA TYR A 9 -0.98 -72.07 -32.01
C TYR A 9 -1.98 -70.95 -31.65
N ALA A 10 -2.64 -71.03 -30.48
CA ALA A 10 -3.63 -70.02 -30.07
C ALA A 10 -3.01 -68.75 -29.45
N LEU A 11 -1.71 -68.72 -29.18
CA LEU A 11 -1.07 -67.61 -28.45
C LEU A 11 -0.53 -66.48 -29.35
N LEU A 12 -0.48 -66.67 -30.67
CA LEU A 12 0.19 -65.75 -31.59
C LEU A 12 -0.70 -64.58 -32.09
N MET A 13 -1.99 -64.55 -31.77
CA MET A 13 -2.92 -63.50 -32.22
C MET A 13 -3.22 -62.41 -31.19
N ILE A 14 -2.55 -62.41 -30.02
CA ILE A 14 -2.80 -61.43 -28.95
C ILE A 14 -1.75 -60.29 -28.93
N THR A 15 -0.65 -60.39 -29.68
CA THR A 15 0.47 -59.43 -29.58
C THR A 15 0.49 -58.31 -30.64
N ALA A 16 -0.51 -58.21 -31.53
CA ALA A 16 -0.56 -57.15 -32.54
C ALA A 16 -1.42 -55.93 -32.15
N GLY A 17 -1.97 -55.89 -30.93
CA GLY A 17 -2.87 -54.81 -30.47
C GLY A 17 -2.26 -53.78 -29.52
N MET A 18 -0.98 -53.89 -29.16
CA MET A 18 -0.36 -53.04 -28.14
C MET A 18 0.73 -52.16 -28.74
N SER A 19 0.36 -51.08 -29.42
CA SER A 19 1.26 -49.95 -29.68
C SER A 19 0.44 -48.71 -30.03
N VAL A 20 0.79 -47.59 -29.40
CA VAL A 20 0.21 -46.24 -29.53
C VAL A 20 -1.04 -45.97 -28.68
N THR A 21 -0.91 -46.10 -27.37
CA THR A 21 -1.63 -45.19 -26.45
C THR A 21 -0.79 -43.93 -26.32
N GLY A 22 -1.22 -42.85 -26.99
CA GLY A 22 -0.62 -41.54 -26.79
C GLY A 22 -0.74 -41.12 -25.33
N TYR A 23 0.37 -40.83 -24.69
CA TYR A 23 0.36 -40.11 -23.42
C TYR A 23 0.01 -38.66 -23.72
N ALA A 24 -1.26 -38.30 -23.54
CA ALA A 24 -1.62 -36.89 -23.38
C ALA A 24 -1.12 -36.47 -22.00
N LEU A 25 -0.01 -35.73 -21.95
CA LEU A 25 0.31 -34.93 -20.77
C LEU A 25 -0.76 -33.84 -20.71
N ALA A 26 -1.77 -34.03 -19.88
CA ALA A 26 -2.64 -32.94 -19.48
C ALA A 26 -1.74 -31.89 -18.83
N GLU A 27 -1.64 -30.71 -19.44
CA GLU A 27 -1.08 -29.55 -18.78
C GLU A 27 -1.92 -29.32 -17.52
N GLU A 28 -1.35 -29.63 -16.36
CA GLU A 28 -1.94 -29.26 -15.07
C GLU A 28 -1.78 -27.75 -14.92
N GLN A 29 -2.69 -27.02 -15.56
CA GLN A 29 -2.73 -25.57 -15.50
C GLN A 29 -3.18 -25.17 -14.08
N LEU A 30 -2.21 -24.84 -13.24
CA LEU A 30 -2.44 -24.38 -11.88
C LEU A 30 -3.35 -23.16 -11.89
N GLY A 31 -4.41 -23.22 -11.06
CA GLY A 31 -5.31 -22.10 -10.86
C GLY A 31 -4.58 -20.92 -10.22
N THR A 32 -4.87 -19.70 -10.68
CA THR A 32 -4.35 -18.48 -10.06
C THR A 32 -4.91 -18.34 -8.65
N ILE A 33 -4.03 -18.29 -7.65
CA ILE A 33 -4.42 -17.95 -6.28
C ILE A 33 -4.51 -16.42 -6.21
N ASN A 34 -5.73 -15.91 -6.18
CA ASN A 34 -5.96 -14.50 -5.89
C ASN A 34 -5.83 -14.30 -4.38
N VAL A 35 -4.75 -13.64 -3.95
CA VAL A 35 -4.55 -13.26 -2.56
C VAL A 35 -5.26 -11.93 -2.34
N TYR A 36 -6.37 -11.95 -1.60
CA TYR A 36 -7.03 -10.74 -1.15
C TYR A 36 -6.38 -10.31 0.18
N THR A 37 -5.88 -9.08 0.22
CA THR A 37 -5.38 -8.49 1.46
C THR A 37 -6.55 -7.83 2.19
N GLU A 38 -7.14 -8.52 3.16
CA GLU A 38 -8.09 -7.91 4.07
C GLU A 38 -7.32 -7.49 5.33
N LEU A 39 -6.87 -6.23 5.37
CA LEU A 39 -6.25 -5.68 6.57
C LEU A 39 -7.31 -5.60 7.68
N ASP A 40 -7.05 -6.26 8.80
CA ASP A 40 -7.86 -6.16 10.02
C ASP A 40 -8.12 -4.68 10.36
N SER A 41 -9.31 -4.38 10.87
CA SER A 41 -9.73 -3.01 11.20
C SER A 41 -8.77 -2.29 12.15
N SER A 42 -8.12 -3.02 13.06
CA SER A 42 -7.08 -2.49 13.95
C SER A 42 -5.82 -2.09 13.17
N THR A 43 -5.37 -2.92 12.24
CA THR A 43 -4.21 -2.65 11.37
C THR A 43 -4.47 -1.49 10.42
N LYS A 44 -5.71 -1.37 9.91
CA LYS A 44 -6.15 -0.19 9.14
C LYS A 44 -6.12 1.09 9.96
N ALA A 45 -6.63 1.10 11.19
CA ALA A 45 -6.57 2.30 12.05
C ALA A 45 -5.12 2.73 12.36
N ASN A 46 -4.21 1.75 12.48
CA ASN A 46 -2.79 2.01 12.69
C ASN A 46 -2.08 2.59 11.46
N HIS A 47 -2.58 2.34 10.25
CA HIS A 47 -1.98 2.78 8.97
C HIS A 47 -2.73 3.91 8.28
N SER A 48 -4.02 4.09 8.54
CA SER A 48 -4.86 5.09 7.87
C SER A 48 -5.85 5.68 8.85
N GLU A 49 -5.97 6.99 8.87
CA GLU A 49 -6.96 7.72 9.63
C GLU A 49 -7.79 8.60 8.69
N LYS A 50 -9.09 8.72 8.97
CA LYS A 50 -10.02 9.51 8.18
C LYS A 50 -10.80 10.47 9.05
N LYS A 51 -10.61 11.77 8.84
CA LYS A 51 -11.36 12.85 9.49
C LYS A 51 -12.37 13.42 8.50
N THR A 52 -13.65 13.20 8.78
CA THR A 52 -14.75 13.75 7.99
C THR A 52 -15.12 15.15 8.49
N ALA A 53 -15.72 16.00 7.66
CA ALA A 53 -16.24 17.32 8.06
C ALA A 53 -17.05 17.31 9.37
N LYS A 54 -17.84 16.26 9.62
CA LYS A 54 -18.57 16.08 10.89
C LYS A 54 -17.61 15.99 12.09
N ILE A 55 -16.53 15.22 11.99
CA ILE A 55 -15.52 15.09 13.05
C ILE A 55 -14.79 16.41 13.24
N ILE A 56 -14.40 17.07 12.14
CA ILE A 56 -13.73 18.37 12.14
C ILE A 56 -14.55 19.40 12.93
N GLN A 57 -15.87 19.45 12.69
CA GLN A 57 -16.79 20.34 13.41
C GLN A 57 -17.01 19.93 14.88
N GLN A 58 -17.16 18.62 15.16
CA GLN A 58 -17.41 18.13 16.52
C GLN A 58 -16.21 18.28 17.44
N GLU A 59 -15.00 18.07 16.92
CA GLU A 59 -13.74 18.22 17.64
C GLU A 59 -13.21 19.67 17.61
N LEU A 60 -13.90 20.59 16.91
CA LEU A 60 -13.49 21.98 16.73
C LEU A 60 -12.05 22.10 16.21
N ILE A 61 -11.75 21.37 15.13
CA ILE A 61 -10.42 21.35 14.52
C ILE A 61 -10.24 22.63 13.69
N GLN A 62 -9.57 23.63 14.26
CA GLN A 62 -9.37 24.94 13.61
C GLN A 62 -8.02 25.06 12.88
N ASN A 63 -7.04 24.23 13.25
CA ASN A 63 -5.67 24.32 12.72
C ASN A 63 -5.02 22.93 12.66
N ASN A 64 -3.87 22.84 11.99
CA ASN A 64 -3.18 21.56 11.80
C ASN A 64 -2.68 20.93 13.10
N ARG A 65 -2.44 21.73 14.15
CA ARG A 65 -2.02 21.21 15.46
C ARG A 65 -3.19 20.51 16.16
N ASP A 66 -4.39 21.07 16.04
CA ASP A 66 -5.61 20.43 16.51
C ASP A 66 -5.95 19.20 15.64
N LEU A 67 -5.69 19.27 14.34
CA LEU A 67 -5.93 18.17 13.41
C LEU A 67 -5.24 16.88 13.84
N VAL A 68 -3.97 16.96 14.24
CA VAL A 68 -3.17 15.78 14.60
C VAL A 68 -3.22 15.44 16.09
N ARG A 69 -3.99 16.18 16.90
CA ARG A 69 -3.99 16.03 18.37
C ARG A 69 -4.30 14.62 18.85
N TYR A 70 -5.22 13.94 18.17
CA TYR A 70 -5.66 12.58 18.50
C TYR A 70 -5.11 11.51 17.57
N SER A 71 -4.23 11.90 16.64
CA SER A 71 -3.61 11.01 15.66
C SER A 71 -2.27 10.52 16.19
N PRO A 72 -2.16 9.27 16.68
CA PRO A 72 -0.88 8.75 17.13
C PRO A 72 0.10 8.67 15.96
N ASP A 73 1.38 8.90 16.25
CA ASP A 73 2.49 8.94 15.30
C ASP A 73 2.45 10.07 14.26
N VAL A 74 1.51 11.01 14.37
CA VAL A 74 1.41 12.17 13.47
C VAL A 74 1.65 13.44 14.27
N GLY A 75 2.52 14.30 13.77
CA GLY A 75 2.84 15.59 14.35
C GLY A 75 2.84 16.70 13.31
N VAL A 76 2.90 17.95 13.77
CA VAL A 76 3.14 19.11 12.91
C VAL A 76 4.59 19.54 13.10
N VAL A 77 5.30 19.73 11.98
CA VAL A 77 6.68 20.25 12.01
C VAL A 77 6.60 21.77 11.91
N ASP A 78 7.06 22.45 12.95
CA ASP A 78 7.01 23.90 13.07
C ASP A 78 8.39 24.44 13.45
N GLN A 79 8.91 25.36 12.64
CA GLN A 79 10.17 26.05 12.86
C GLN A 79 9.93 27.54 13.12
N GLY A 80 9.08 27.82 14.11
CA GLY A 80 8.78 29.17 14.62
C GLY A 80 7.66 29.86 13.84
N ARG A 81 8.00 30.59 12.79
CA ARG A 81 7.00 31.25 11.90
C ARG A 81 6.73 30.46 10.63
N HIS A 82 7.53 29.42 10.37
CA HIS A 82 7.46 28.64 9.14
C HIS A 82 6.99 27.23 9.47
N GLN A 83 5.78 26.90 9.01
CA GLN A 83 5.26 25.54 9.10
C GLN A 83 5.87 24.69 7.98
N LYS A 84 6.42 23.54 8.35
CA LYS A 84 7.13 22.61 7.44
C LYS A 84 6.26 21.42 7.02
N GLY A 85 4.97 21.45 7.35
CA GLY A 85 4.02 20.38 7.08
C GLY A 85 3.87 19.44 8.28
N PHE A 86 3.84 18.14 8.01
CA PHE A 86 3.58 17.10 8.99
C PHE A 86 4.79 16.19 9.21
N ALA A 87 4.86 15.61 10.41
CA ALA A 87 5.77 14.54 10.76
C ALA A 87 4.96 13.25 10.88
N ILE A 88 5.40 12.16 10.28
CA ILE A 88 4.75 10.85 10.45
C ILE A 88 5.82 9.84 10.86
N ARG A 89 5.65 9.22 12.04
CA ARG A 89 6.58 8.22 12.60
C ARG A 89 8.06 8.71 12.60
N GLY A 90 8.28 9.99 12.91
CA GLY A 90 9.61 10.62 12.95
C GLY A 90 10.20 10.98 11.57
N VAL A 91 9.45 10.79 10.49
CA VAL A 91 9.80 11.23 9.15
C VAL A 91 9.18 12.59 8.89
N GLU A 92 9.94 13.52 8.34
CA GLU A 92 9.57 14.93 8.16
C GLU A 92 9.98 15.44 6.76
N ASP A 93 9.63 16.69 6.45
CA ASP A 93 10.05 17.40 5.23
C ASP A 93 9.44 16.76 3.95
N ASN A 94 10.14 16.79 2.81
CA ASN A 94 9.74 16.18 1.54
C ASN A 94 9.55 14.63 1.57
N ARG A 95 9.68 14.01 2.75
CA ARG A 95 9.49 12.57 2.95
C ARG A 95 8.07 12.24 3.40
N VAL A 96 7.27 13.27 3.67
CA VAL A 96 5.83 13.18 3.92
C VAL A 96 5.10 13.89 2.78
N GLY A 97 4.28 13.13 2.09
CA GLY A 97 3.42 13.60 1.01
C GLY A 97 2.31 14.49 1.55
N ILE A 98 1.91 15.48 0.77
CA ILE A 98 0.68 16.22 1.01
C ILE A 98 0.02 16.39 -0.34
N SER A 99 -1.24 15.98 -0.44
CA SER A 99 -2.04 16.17 -1.65
C SER A 99 -3.38 16.81 -1.31
N ILE A 100 -3.88 17.62 -2.24
CA ILE A 100 -5.19 18.25 -2.17
C ILE A 100 -5.97 17.79 -3.39
N ASP A 101 -7.13 17.17 -3.18
CA ASP A 101 -7.98 16.63 -4.25
C ASP A 101 -7.23 15.70 -5.23
N GLY A 102 -6.24 14.95 -4.73
CA GLY A 102 -5.41 14.04 -5.52
C GLY A 102 -4.24 14.70 -6.27
N VAL A 103 -4.04 16.01 -6.12
CA VAL A 103 -2.89 16.73 -6.67
C VAL A 103 -1.84 16.92 -5.58
N ALA A 104 -0.62 16.40 -5.81
CA ALA A 104 0.49 16.56 -4.88
C ALA A 104 0.95 18.02 -4.81
N LEU A 105 1.19 18.50 -3.58
CA LEU A 105 1.86 19.78 -3.36
C LEU A 105 3.34 19.68 -3.73
N PRO A 106 3.95 20.76 -4.24
CA PRO A 106 5.36 20.73 -4.60
C PRO A 106 6.25 20.52 -3.36
N ASP A 107 7.39 19.88 -3.61
CA ASP A 107 8.44 19.73 -2.62
C ASP A 107 9.00 21.08 -2.21
N SER A 108 9.41 21.18 -0.95
CA SER A 108 10.10 22.35 -0.42
C SER A 108 11.59 22.27 -0.78
N GLU A 109 12.18 23.40 -1.13
CA GLU A 109 13.62 23.49 -1.42
C GLU A 109 14.47 23.00 -0.24
N GLU A 110 15.17 21.88 -0.41
CA GLU A 110 16.11 21.34 0.57
C GLU A 110 17.53 21.83 0.29
N ASN A 111 17.99 22.84 1.02
CA ASN A 111 19.35 23.34 0.88
C ASN A 111 20.32 22.66 1.87
N SER A 112 20.96 21.57 1.46
CA SER A 112 21.85 20.78 2.33
C SER A 112 23.06 21.55 2.89
N LEU A 113 23.56 22.56 2.16
CA LEU A 113 24.72 23.36 2.57
C LEU A 113 24.35 24.45 3.58
N TYR A 114 23.21 25.12 3.40
CA TYR A 114 22.80 26.27 4.22
C TYR A 114 21.78 25.93 5.31
N LYS A 115 21.22 24.71 5.35
CA LYS A 115 20.25 24.27 6.39
C LYS A 115 20.80 24.46 7.81
N ARG A 116 22.11 24.22 8.02
CA ARG A 116 22.79 24.36 9.33
C ARG A 116 22.90 25.80 9.81
N TYR A 117 22.89 26.76 8.90
CA TYR A 117 23.06 28.18 9.21
C TYR A 117 21.71 28.91 9.36
N GLY A 118 20.59 28.24 9.05
CA GLY A 118 19.24 28.79 9.25
C GLY A 118 18.84 29.89 8.29
N ASN A 119 19.67 30.24 7.30
CA ASN A 119 19.42 31.31 6.34
C ASN A 119 18.24 31.04 5.39
N LEU A 120 17.92 29.77 5.14
CA LEU A 120 16.83 29.35 4.26
C LEU A 120 15.85 28.48 5.04
N ASN A 121 14.78 29.10 5.51
CA ASN A 121 13.71 28.45 6.24
C ASN A 121 12.41 28.47 5.41
N THR A 122 12.38 27.69 4.32
CA THR A 122 11.20 27.64 3.45
C THR A 122 9.99 27.02 4.16
N SER A 123 8.79 27.56 4.03
CA SER A 123 7.57 26.93 4.55
C SER A 123 6.94 26.03 3.51
N ARG A 124 6.28 24.96 3.95
CA ARG A 124 5.35 24.21 3.09
C ARG A 124 3.96 24.81 3.24
N GLN A 125 3.15 24.67 2.20
CA GLN A 125 1.78 25.15 2.25
C GLN A 125 0.98 24.35 3.27
N SER A 126 0.34 25.06 4.20
CA SER A 126 -0.60 24.46 5.16
C SER A 126 -1.97 24.35 4.52
N ILE A 127 -2.70 23.33 4.94
CA ILE A 127 -4.14 23.18 4.66
C ILE A 127 -4.91 23.91 5.77
N ASP A 128 -6.12 24.37 5.45
CA ASP A 128 -7.10 24.80 6.44
C ASP A 128 -8.10 23.65 6.67
N PRO A 129 -8.08 22.99 7.85
CA PRO A 129 -8.94 21.86 8.12
C PRO A 129 -10.43 22.16 8.00
N GLU A 130 -10.87 23.40 8.27
CA GLU A 130 -12.29 23.76 8.22
C GLU A 130 -12.84 23.78 6.79
N LEU A 131 -11.98 24.01 5.80
CA LEU A 131 -12.35 24.02 4.38
C LEU A 131 -12.38 22.61 3.76
N ALA A 132 -11.82 21.61 4.46
CA ALA A 132 -11.74 20.25 3.96
C ALA A 132 -13.04 19.47 4.23
N ARG A 133 -13.55 18.77 3.20
CA ARG A 133 -14.67 17.82 3.39
C ARG A 133 -14.22 16.57 4.11
N THR A 134 -13.01 16.13 3.80
CA THR A 134 -12.41 14.90 4.30
C THR A 134 -10.91 15.06 4.27
N ILE A 135 -10.26 14.59 5.32
CA ILE A 135 -8.81 14.51 5.45
C ILE A 135 -8.50 13.04 5.71
N ASP A 136 -7.76 12.44 4.79
CA ASP A 136 -7.24 11.09 4.92
C ASP A 136 -5.74 11.20 5.24
N ILE A 137 -5.29 10.48 6.26
CA ILE A 137 -3.89 10.44 6.70
C ILE A 137 -3.41 9.00 6.56
N ALA A 138 -2.50 8.76 5.63
CA ALA A 138 -1.83 7.48 5.46
C ALA A 138 -0.47 7.51 6.17
N LYS A 139 -0.23 6.51 7.04
CA LYS A 139 0.98 6.35 7.84
C LYS A 139 1.85 5.24 7.28
N GLY A 140 3.09 5.57 6.96
CA GLY A 140 4.03 4.68 6.29
C GLY A 140 3.98 4.80 4.77
N ALA A 141 4.95 4.20 4.09
CA ALA A 141 5.12 4.33 2.66
C ALA A 141 3.90 3.78 1.89
N ASP A 142 3.26 4.67 1.12
CA ASP A 142 2.16 4.34 0.21
C ASP A 142 2.44 4.94 -1.18
N SER A 143 3.46 4.41 -1.84
CA SER A 143 3.88 4.94 -3.16
C SER A 143 2.83 4.75 -4.25
N PHE A 144 1.85 3.88 -4.04
CA PHE A 144 0.77 3.66 -5.01
C PHE A 144 -0.18 4.85 -5.07
N ASN A 145 -0.59 5.38 -3.91
CA ASN A 145 -1.51 6.52 -3.85
C ASN A 145 -0.79 7.88 -3.77
N GLN A 146 0.36 7.95 -3.08
CA GLN A 146 1.06 9.21 -2.77
C GLN A 146 2.23 9.50 -3.72
N GLY A 147 2.60 8.57 -4.61
CA GLY A 147 3.75 8.71 -5.49
C GLY A 147 5.11 8.45 -4.80
N SER A 148 6.19 8.74 -5.52
CA SER A 148 7.56 8.47 -5.05
C SER A 148 8.06 9.51 -4.06
N GLY A 149 8.87 9.09 -3.09
CA GLY A 149 9.57 9.98 -2.14
C GLY A 149 8.89 10.10 -0.77
N ASN A 150 7.60 9.74 -0.69
CA ASN A 150 6.77 9.87 0.51
C ASN A 150 6.85 8.64 1.42
N ILE A 151 8.03 8.40 2.00
CA ILE A 151 8.30 7.21 2.83
C ILE A 151 7.62 7.24 4.21
N GLY A 152 7.33 8.44 4.73
CA GLY A 152 6.62 8.62 5.99
C GLY A 152 5.12 8.39 5.86
N GLY A 153 4.59 8.49 4.64
CA GLY A 153 3.16 8.53 4.34
C GLY A 153 2.75 9.89 3.76
N GLY A 154 1.46 10.22 3.86
CA GLY A 154 0.93 11.51 3.42
C GLY A 154 -0.58 11.61 3.51
#